data_AF-A0A7K2QFN0-F1
#
_entry.id   AF-A0A7K2QFN0-F1
#
_cell.length_a   1.000
_cell.length_b   1.000
_cell.length_c   1.000
_cell.angle_alpha   90.00
_cell.angle_beta   90.00
_cell.angle_gamma   90.00
#
_symmetry.space_group_name_H-M   'P 1'
#
loop_
_entity.id
_entity.type
_entity.pdbx_description
1 polymer ?
#
loop_
_entity_poly.entity_id
_entity_poly.type
_entity_poly.pdbx_seq_one_letter_code
_entity_poly.pdbx_strand_id
1 'polypeptide(L)'
;MAEKSPLKAVSDKIADAMPGGGTKHEGPEEGIPGKPAPVSPQLAEPVQPVEPLPPKADQSGPETVSPTGQPTGADQARMAQSGAYLTTAQGTRLADSDHSLKAGPRGPVLLQDHHLREKLMHFDHERIPERVVHARGSAAHGV
;
A
#
# COMPACT_ATOMS: atom_id res chain seq x y z
N MET A 1 -49.49 -23.56 -0.92
CA MET A 1 -49.01 -22.23 -1.35
C MET A 1 -48.53 -21.53 -0.09
N ALA A 2 -47.21 -21.36 0.08
CA ALA A 2 -46.66 -20.79 1.31
C ALA A 2 -46.79 -19.26 1.27
N GLU A 3 -47.54 -18.67 2.20
CA GLU A 3 -47.69 -17.22 2.32
C GLU A 3 -46.32 -16.56 2.53
N LYS A 4 -46.02 -15.56 1.71
CA LYS A 4 -44.81 -14.76 1.82
C LYS A 4 -44.85 -14.04 3.17
N SER A 5 -43.88 -14.33 4.05
CA SER A 5 -43.79 -13.67 5.37
C SER A 5 -43.85 -12.14 5.21
N PRO A 6 -44.70 -11.45 5.98
CA PRO A 6 -44.88 -9.99 5.86
C PRO A 6 -43.59 -9.22 6.15
N LEU A 7 -42.71 -9.78 7.00
CA LEU A 7 -41.39 -9.22 7.28
C LEU A 7 -40.49 -9.21 6.03
N LYS A 8 -40.60 -10.25 5.20
CA LYS A 8 -39.84 -10.37 3.95
C LYS A 8 -40.35 -9.39 2.90
N ALA A 9 -41.66 -9.16 2.84
CA ALA A 9 -42.23 -8.13 1.97
C ALA A 9 -41.80 -6.71 2.36
N VAL A 10 -41.68 -6.44 3.66
CA VAL A 10 -41.18 -5.16 4.17
C VAL A 10 -39.68 -4.98 3.89
N SER A 11 -38.85 -6.01 4.06
CA SER A 11 -37.42 -5.93 3.72
C SER A 11 -37.19 -5.69 2.22
N ASP A 12 -37.94 -6.40 1.38
CA ASP A 12 -37.83 -6.27 -0.08
C ASP A 12 -38.25 -4.85 -0.52
N LYS A 13 -39.32 -4.29 0.08
CA LYS A 13 -39.79 -2.95 -0.23
C LYS A 13 -38.85 -1.84 0.26
N ILE A 14 -38.18 -2.05 1.39
CA ILE A 14 -37.15 -1.12 1.90
C ILE A 14 -35.92 -1.16 0.98
N ALA A 15 -35.54 -2.34 0.48
CA ALA A 15 -34.45 -2.47 -0.48
C ALA A 15 -34.76 -1.77 -1.81
N ASP A 16 -36.00 -1.86 -2.30
CA ASP A 16 -36.46 -1.23 -3.54
C ASP A 16 -36.62 0.30 -3.43
N ALA A 17 -37.00 0.81 -2.26
CA ALA A 17 -37.26 2.23 -2.03
C ALA A 17 -35.99 3.07 -1.79
N MET A 18 -34.82 2.43 -1.62
CA MET A 18 -33.55 3.14 -1.57
C MET A 18 -33.04 3.38 -3.00
N PRO A 19 -32.92 4.64 -3.46
CA PRO A 19 -32.25 4.93 -4.73
C PRO A 19 -30.78 4.56 -4.58
N GLY A 20 -30.41 3.39 -5.11
CA GLY A 20 -29.13 2.72 -4.87
C GLY A 20 -29.25 1.24 -4.46
N GLY A 21 -30.47 0.69 -4.39
CA GLY A 21 -30.76 -0.73 -4.13
C GLY A 21 -30.46 -1.66 -5.31
N GLY A 22 -29.25 -1.61 -5.83
CA GLY A 22 -28.66 -2.64 -6.69
C GLY A 22 -27.51 -3.31 -5.94
N THR A 23 -27.46 -4.63 -5.97
CA THR A 23 -26.31 -5.40 -5.48
C THR A 23 -24.98 -4.82 -6.01
N LYS A 24 -24.06 -4.47 -5.09
CA LYS A 24 -22.65 -4.07 -5.27
C LYS A 24 -22.38 -2.56 -5.50
N HIS A 25 -21.69 -1.95 -4.54
CA HIS A 25 -20.60 -0.97 -4.71
C HIS A 25 -20.63 -0.06 -5.97
N GLU A 26 -21.46 0.97 -6.02
CA GLU A 26 -21.29 2.07 -6.99
C GLU A 26 -21.01 3.37 -6.25
N GLY A 27 -19.76 3.52 -5.82
CA GLY A 27 -19.16 4.85 -5.68
C GLY A 27 -18.73 5.36 -7.07
N PRO A 28 -18.23 6.61 -7.19
CA PRO A 28 -17.55 7.05 -8.42
C PRO A 28 -16.53 6.00 -8.86
N GLU A 29 -16.35 5.78 -10.17
CA GLU A 29 -15.42 4.74 -10.67
C GLU A 29 -13.99 4.91 -10.14
N GLU A 30 -13.58 6.16 -9.89
CA GLU A 30 -12.28 6.52 -9.30
C GLU A 30 -12.22 6.35 -7.77
N GLY A 31 -13.33 5.99 -7.13
CA GLY A 31 -13.48 5.86 -5.68
C GLY A 31 -13.66 7.19 -4.95
N ILE A 32 -13.89 7.11 -3.64
CA ILE A 32 -14.06 8.29 -2.78
C ILE A 32 -12.71 9.06 -2.72
N PRO A 33 -12.68 10.37 -3.04
CA PRO A 33 -11.48 11.19 -2.89
C PRO A 33 -10.89 11.10 -1.48
N GLY A 34 -9.57 10.99 -1.38
CA GLY A 34 -8.87 10.87 -0.10
C GLY A 34 -8.82 9.46 0.50
N LYS A 35 -9.30 8.42 -0.20
CA LYS A 35 -9.04 7.03 0.20
C LYS A 35 -7.52 6.76 0.15
N PRO A 36 -6.87 6.30 1.23
CA PRO A 36 -5.40 6.18 1.27
C PRO A 36 -4.80 5.18 0.27
N ALA A 37 -5.50 4.07 0.01
CA ALA A 37 -5.01 2.98 -0.83
C ALA A 37 -5.96 2.71 -2.03
N PRO A 38 -5.45 2.24 -3.19
CA PRO A 38 -6.27 1.90 -4.36
C PRO A 38 -7.37 0.89 -3.99
N VAL A 39 -6.99 -0.19 -3.33
CA VAL A 39 -7.90 -1.23 -2.84
C VAL A 39 -8.14 -1.08 -1.34
N SER A 40 -9.24 -1.65 -0.86
CA SER A 40 -9.51 -1.71 0.58
C SER A 40 -8.65 -2.80 1.25
N PRO A 41 -8.12 -2.58 2.46
CA PRO A 41 -7.37 -3.62 3.16
C PRO A 41 -8.27 -4.82 3.44
N GLN A 42 -7.71 -6.02 3.27
CA GLN A 42 -8.39 -7.27 3.59
C GLN A 42 -8.12 -7.62 5.06
N LEU A 43 -9.12 -8.22 5.74
CA LEU A 43 -8.95 -8.71 7.11
C LEU A 43 -8.05 -9.95 7.15
N ALA A 44 -8.14 -10.81 6.14
CA ALA A 44 -7.27 -11.97 6.01
C ALA A 44 -5.90 -11.54 5.49
N GLU A 45 -4.85 -12.08 6.10
CA GLU A 45 -3.48 -11.85 5.64
C GLU A 45 -3.28 -12.47 4.25
N PRO A 46 -2.67 -11.74 3.29
CA PRO A 46 -2.40 -12.28 1.98
C PRO A 46 -1.32 -13.36 2.07
N VAL A 47 -1.73 -14.62 1.84
CA VAL A 47 -0.82 -15.78 1.83
C VAL A 47 -0.20 -16.05 0.45
N GLN A 48 -0.57 -15.26 -0.56
CA GLN A 48 -0.04 -15.36 -1.92
C GLN A 48 0.63 -14.05 -2.34
N PRO A 49 1.68 -14.11 -3.18
CA PRO A 49 2.30 -12.93 -3.75
C PRO A 49 1.28 -12.11 -4.53
N VAL A 50 1.26 -10.79 -4.30
CA VAL A 50 0.38 -9.84 -5.00
C VAL A 50 1.28 -8.83 -5.70
N GLU A 51 1.06 -8.65 -7.01
CA GLU A 51 1.77 -7.61 -7.75
C GLU A 51 1.49 -6.22 -7.15
N PRO A 52 2.44 -5.27 -7.27
CA PRO A 52 2.22 -3.90 -6.81
C PRO A 52 0.91 -3.36 -7.38
N LEU A 53 0.08 -2.81 -6.50
CA LEU A 53 -1.18 -2.21 -6.92
C LEU A 53 -0.89 -1.02 -7.84
N PRO A 54 -1.68 -0.84 -8.90
CA PRO A 54 -1.53 0.34 -9.74
C PRO A 54 -1.74 1.59 -8.89
N PRO A 55 -0.88 2.61 -9.04
CA PRO A 55 -1.06 3.88 -8.34
C PRO A 55 -2.37 4.52 -8.82
N LYS A 56 -3.05 5.23 -7.92
CA LYS A 56 -4.18 6.08 -8.32
C LYS A 56 -3.71 7.27 -9.16
N ALA A 57 -4.64 7.90 -9.87
CA ALA A 57 -4.39 9.14 -10.61
C ALA A 57 -3.77 10.24 -9.74
N ASP A 58 -4.20 10.35 -8.48
CA ASP A 58 -3.70 11.32 -7.49
C ASP A 58 -2.39 10.91 -6.78
N GLN A 59 -1.89 9.71 -7.06
CA GLN A 59 -0.63 9.18 -6.51
C GLN A 59 0.54 9.27 -7.51
N SER A 60 0.37 10.02 -8.59
CA SER A 60 1.46 10.34 -9.52
C SER A 60 2.37 11.41 -8.93
N GLY A 61 3.68 11.26 -9.16
CA GLY A 61 4.64 12.30 -8.81
C GLY A 61 4.60 13.46 -9.81
N PRO A 62 5.41 14.51 -9.61
CA PRO A 62 5.60 15.54 -10.63
C PRO A 62 6.20 14.94 -11.91
N GLU A 63 5.91 15.58 -13.06
CA GLU A 63 6.57 15.23 -14.32
C GLU A 63 8.09 15.21 -14.14
N THR A 64 8.73 14.19 -14.72
CA THR A 64 10.19 14.05 -14.63
C THR A 64 10.84 15.03 -15.60
N VAL A 65 11.02 16.26 -15.12
CA VAL A 65 11.66 17.36 -15.86
C VAL A 65 12.93 17.81 -15.15
N SER A 66 13.89 18.31 -15.93
CA SER A 66 15.10 18.95 -15.41
C SER A 66 14.75 20.29 -14.74
N PRO A 67 15.68 20.92 -14.00
CA PRO A 67 15.51 22.29 -13.51
C PRO A 67 15.22 23.33 -14.61
N THR A 68 15.51 23.00 -15.87
CA THR A 68 15.24 23.84 -17.04
C THR A 68 13.95 23.48 -17.78
N GLY A 69 13.14 22.57 -17.23
CA GLY A 69 11.87 22.12 -17.82
C GLY A 69 12.01 21.12 -18.97
N GLN A 70 13.20 20.58 -19.22
CA GLN A 70 13.40 19.57 -20.27
C GLN A 70 12.97 18.19 -19.77
N PRO A 71 12.24 17.38 -20.56
CA PRO A 71 11.86 16.04 -20.16
C PRO A 71 13.11 15.18 -19.94
N THR A 72 13.24 14.56 -18.77
CA THR A 72 14.41 13.74 -18.44
C THR A 72 14.27 12.30 -18.95
N GLY A 73 13.07 11.88 -19.36
CA GLY A 73 12.77 10.51 -19.77
C GLY A 73 12.96 9.48 -18.64
N ALA A 74 13.02 9.93 -17.39
CA ALA A 74 13.17 9.04 -16.25
C ALA A 74 11.84 8.35 -15.94
N ASP A 75 11.88 7.05 -15.68
CA ASP A 75 10.69 6.34 -15.24
C ASP A 75 10.36 6.74 -13.79
N GLN A 76 9.19 7.35 -13.61
CA GLN A 76 8.69 7.76 -12.30
C GLN A 76 8.50 6.57 -11.36
N ALA A 77 8.21 5.38 -11.89
CA ALA A 77 8.03 4.17 -11.11
C ALA A 77 9.35 3.53 -10.62
N ARG A 78 10.53 4.09 -10.96
CA ARG A 78 11.83 3.50 -10.60
C ARG A 78 12.03 3.26 -9.11
N MET A 79 11.41 4.08 -8.26
CA MET A 79 11.51 3.97 -6.79
C MET A 79 10.27 3.30 -6.15
N ALA A 80 9.29 2.89 -6.97
CA ALA A 80 8.13 2.16 -6.50
C ALA A 80 8.45 0.68 -6.30
N GLN A 81 7.57 -0.03 -5.59
CA GLN A 81 7.64 -1.48 -5.53
C GLN A 81 7.51 -2.05 -6.95
N SER A 82 8.48 -2.86 -7.36
CA SER A 82 8.62 -3.32 -8.75
C SER A 82 8.21 -4.77 -8.99
N GLY A 83 7.80 -5.52 -7.96
CA GLY A 83 7.34 -6.89 -8.11
C GLY A 83 6.57 -7.43 -6.91
N ALA A 84 5.99 -8.62 -7.09
CA ALA A 84 5.12 -9.27 -6.11
C ALA A 84 5.82 -9.82 -4.85
N TYR A 85 7.15 -9.92 -4.85
CA TYR A 85 7.90 -10.53 -3.76
C TYR A 85 8.66 -9.47 -2.97
N LEU A 86 8.65 -9.63 -1.65
CA LEU A 86 9.56 -8.89 -0.79
C LEU A 86 10.99 -9.37 -1.03
N THR A 87 11.91 -8.43 -1.12
CA THR A 87 13.33 -8.72 -1.33
C THR A 87 14.22 -7.98 -0.32
N THR A 88 15.44 -8.48 -0.16
CA THR A 88 16.54 -7.69 0.41
C THR A 88 16.97 -6.58 -0.56
N ALA A 89 17.82 -5.66 -0.10
CA ALA A 89 18.38 -4.56 -0.90
C ALA A 89 19.26 -5.04 -2.06
N GLN A 90 19.81 -6.26 -1.97
CA GLN A 90 20.57 -6.91 -3.05
C GLN A 90 19.66 -7.75 -3.97
N GLY A 91 18.34 -7.71 -3.78
CA GLY A 91 17.36 -8.37 -4.63
C GLY A 91 17.09 -9.83 -4.33
N THR A 92 17.54 -10.36 -3.18
CA THR A 92 17.23 -11.75 -2.79
C THR A 92 15.80 -11.83 -2.29
N ARG A 93 15.01 -12.78 -2.80
CA ARG A 93 13.63 -12.99 -2.35
C ARG A 93 13.58 -13.45 -0.91
N LEU A 94 12.62 -12.91 -0.17
CA LEU A 94 12.39 -13.22 1.22
C LEU A 94 11.04 -13.93 1.40
N ALA A 95 11.04 -15.03 2.15
CA ALA A 95 9.83 -15.79 2.46
C ALA A 95 9.10 -15.30 3.72
N ASP A 96 9.85 -14.83 4.72
CA ASP A 96 9.33 -14.39 6.02
C ASP A 96 10.15 -13.20 6.52
N SER A 97 9.48 -12.11 6.92
CA SER A 97 10.09 -10.88 7.44
C SER A 97 9.68 -10.56 8.87
N ASP A 98 8.74 -11.33 9.43
CA ASP A 98 8.14 -11.08 10.74
C ASP A 98 8.84 -11.89 11.85
N HIS A 99 9.59 -12.93 11.46
CA HIS A 99 10.35 -13.76 12.38
C HIS A 99 11.85 -13.67 12.13
N SER A 100 12.61 -13.58 13.23
CA SER A 100 14.06 -13.75 13.21
C SER A 100 14.46 -15.22 13.13
N LEU A 101 15.59 -15.51 12.47
CA LEU A 101 16.20 -16.83 12.48
C LEU A 101 16.82 -17.13 13.87
N LYS A 102 16.40 -18.25 14.48
CA LYS A 102 16.78 -18.65 15.84
C LYS A 102 17.29 -20.09 15.90
N ALA A 103 18.10 -20.41 16.91
CA ALA A 103 18.50 -21.78 17.25
C ALA A 103 17.36 -22.54 17.97
N GLY A 104 16.31 -22.89 17.22
CA GLY A 104 15.08 -23.49 17.73
C GLY A 104 14.02 -22.43 18.14
N PRO A 105 12.76 -22.85 18.39
CA PRO A 105 11.63 -21.90 18.53
C PRO A 105 11.77 -20.87 19.65
N ARG A 106 12.46 -21.23 20.74
CA ARG A 106 12.74 -20.37 21.90
C ARG A 106 14.24 -20.14 22.11
N GLY A 107 15.05 -20.40 21.09
CA GLY A 107 16.49 -20.21 21.15
C GLY A 107 16.92 -18.75 20.89
N PRO A 108 18.22 -18.48 21.03
CA PRO A 108 18.79 -17.18 20.68
C PRO A 108 18.69 -16.91 19.16
N VAL A 109 18.69 -15.62 18.80
CA VAL A 109 18.78 -15.16 17.41
C VAL A 109 20.19 -15.43 16.87
N LEU A 110 20.29 -15.89 15.63
CA LEU A 110 21.55 -16.23 15.00
C LEU A 110 22.15 -15.03 14.25
N LEU A 111 23.46 -14.81 14.40
CA LEU A 111 24.18 -13.75 13.69
C LEU A 111 24.19 -13.95 12.15
N GLN A 112 23.97 -15.18 11.69
CA GLN A 112 23.91 -15.52 10.26
C GLN A 112 22.63 -14.99 9.58
N ASP A 113 21.65 -14.50 10.35
CA ASP A 113 20.47 -13.84 9.83
C ASP A 113 20.87 -12.51 9.17
N HIS A 114 21.17 -12.57 7.87
CA HIS A 114 21.60 -11.40 7.11
C HIS A 114 20.43 -10.46 6.83
N HIS A 115 19.23 -10.99 6.58
CA HIS A 115 18.01 -10.21 6.35
C HIS A 115 17.67 -9.34 7.57
N LEU A 116 17.64 -9.94 8.77
CA LEU A 116 17.37 -9.19 9.99
C LEU A 116 18.36 -8.05 10.19
N ARG A 117 19.66 -8.34 10.04
CA ARG A 117 20.71 -7.34 10.22
C ARG A 117 20.59 -6.23 9.20
N GLU A 118 20.37 -6.56 7.94
CA GLU A 118 20.23 -5.56 6.89
C GLU A 118 19.03 -4.65 7.11
N LYS A 119 17.85 -5.22 7.39
CA LYS A 119 16.62 -4.47 7.67
C LYS A 119 16.79 -3.52 8.85
N LEU A 120 17.38 -3.99 9.95
CA LEU A 120 17.60 -3.18 11.14
C LEU A 120 18.70 -2.12 10.93
N MET A 121 19.78 -2.46 10.22
CA MET A 121 20.83 -1.49 9.90
C MET A 121 20.30 -0.35 9.03
N HIS A 122 19.44 -0.63 8.05
CA HIS A 122 18.77 0.41 7.29
C HIS A 122 17.91 1.30 8.20
N PHE A 123 17.10 0.71 9.07
CA PHE A 123 16.25 1.43 10.02
C PHE A 123 17.06 2.33 10.98
N ASP A 124 18.11 1.78 11.59
CA ASP A 124 18.98 2.48 12.55
C ASP A 124 19.65 3.72 11.92
N HIS A 125 19.78 3.74 10.58
CA HIS A 125 20.43 4.81 9.82
C HIS A 125 19.46 5.62 8.95
N GLU A 126 18.14 5.59 9.23
CA GLU A 126 17.16 6.41 8.50
C GLU A 126 17.31 7.92 8.77
N ARG A 127 17.88 8.29 9.92
CA ARG A 127 18.02 9.68 10.32
C ARG A 127 19.27 10.29 9.70
N ILE A 128 19.08 11.43 9.04
CA ILE A 128 20.13 12.33 8.57
C ILE A 128 20.07 13.63 9.38
N PRO A 129 21.16 14.41 9.43
CA PRO A 129 21.13 15.73 10.04
C PRO A 129 20.04 16.61 9.41
N GLU A 130 19.27 17.30 10.25
CA GLU A 130 18.31 18.30 9.78
C GLU A 130 19.01 19.57 9.29
N ARG A 131 18.26 20.42 8.58
CA ARG A 131 18.79 21.73 8.15
C ARG A 131 19.13 22.58 9.39
N VAL A 132 20.26 23.29 9.33
CA VAL A 132 20.73 24.19 10.41
C VAL A 132 19.65 25.18 10.86
N VAL A 133 18.85 25.68 9.90
CA VAL A 133 17.68 26.52 10.13
C VAL A 133 16.52 26.06 9.25
N HIS A 134 15.28 26.37 9.66
CA HIS A 134 14.05 25.94 8.97
C HIS A 134 13.93 24.41 8.80
N ALA A 135 14.32 23.65 9.83
CA ALA A 135 14.20 22.18 9.85
C ALA A 135 12.73 21.73 9.69
N ARG A 136 11.79 22.45 10.30
CA ARG A 136 10.36 22.22 10.15
C ARG A 136 9.81 22.97 8.94
N GLY A 137 9.32 22.24 7.95
CA GLY A 137 8.63 22.79 6.79
C GLY A 137 7.86 21.70 6.03
N SER A 138 6.93 22.13 5.19
CA SER A 138 6.23 21.29 4.20
C SER A 138 6.47 21.86 2.80
N ALA A 139 6.35 21.03 1.79
CA ALA A 139 6.57 21.42 0.40
C ALA A 139 5.43 20.93 -0.50
N ALA A 140 5.18 21.66 -1.58
CA ALA A 140 4.31 21.28 -2.68
C ALA A 140 4.97 21.72 -3.99
N HIS A 141 4.73 20.97 -5.07
CA HIS A 141 5.14 21.38 -6.41
C HIS A 141 4.20 22.46 -6.95
N GLY A 142 4.68 23.32 -7.86
CA GLY A 142 3.91 24.36 -8.55
C GLY A 142 4.21 24.36 -10.06
N VAL A 143 3.49 25.19 -10.81
CA VAL A 143 3.65 25.37 -12.27
C VAL A 143 4.16 26.77 -12.55
#